data_AF-A0A1G2VU19-F1
#
_entry.id   AF-A0A1G2VU19-F1
#
_cell.length_a   1.000
_cell.length_b   1.000
_cell.length_c   1.000
_cell.angle_alpha   90.00
_cell.angle_beta   90.00
_cell.angle_gamma   90.00
#
_symmetry.space_group_name_H-M   'P 1'
#
loop_
_entity.id
_entity.type
_entity.pdbx_description
1 polymer ?
#
loop_
_entity_poly.entity_id
_entity_poly.type
_entity_poly.pdbx_seq_one_letter_code
_entity_poly.pdbx_strand_id
1 'polypeptide(L)'
;MTPEQLQQLRARLVKDLDIKDLPESAQDLIIGQVTSNVLLAITRATESRIPPALKDEYARVQESGDVAATQAFLEHAIPGYDKLVTNVSEGVLLEYAKQPVAA
;
A
#
# COMPACT_ATOMS: atom_id res chain seq x y z
N MET A 1 5.91 14.12 -1.83
CA MET A 1 6.91 13.50 -2.72
C MET A 1 7.22 14.46 -3.85
N THR A 2 8.47 14.53 -4.29
CA THR A 2 8.88 15.30 -5.47
C THR A 2 8.66 14.50 -6.76
N PRO A 3 8.62 15.15 -7.94
CA PRO A 3 8.57 14.44 -9.22
C PRO A 3 9.70 13.42 -9.42
N GLU A 4 10.90 13.75 -8.95
CA GLU A 4 12.06 12.85 -9.00
C GLU A 4 11.87 11.60 -8.14
N GLN A 5 11.33 11.76 -6.94
CA GLN A 5 11.00 10.64 -6.06
C GLN A 5 9.94 9.72 -6.66
N LEU A 6 8.95 10.28 -7.37
CA LEU A 6 7.93 9.50 -8.07
C LEU A 6 8.53 8.70 -9.23
N GLN A 7 9.45 9.29 -10.00
CA GLN A 7 10.14 8.56 -11.08
C GLN A 7 11.02 7.44 -10.54
N GLN A 8 11.76 7.68 -9.45
CA GLN A 8 12.57 6.64 -8.80
C GLN A 8 11.72 5.49 -8.27
N LEU A 9 10.58 5.81 -7.64
CA LEU A 9 9.63 4.79 -7.18
C LEU A 9 9.08 3.98 -8.36
N ARG A 10 8.66 4.66 -9.44
CA ARG A 10 8.18 3.99 -10.65
C ARG A 10 9.24 3.05 -11.24
N ALA A 11 10.47 3.53 -11.42
CA ALA A 11 11.56 2.72 -11.96
C ALA A 11 11.84 1.48 -11.10
N ARG A 12 11.73 1.61 -9.78
CA ARG A 12 11.85 0.48 -8.86
C ARG A 12 10.70 -0.51 -9.02
N LEU A 13 9.45 -0.05 -9.08
CA LEU A 13 8.29 -0.93 -9.28
C LEU A 13 8.34 -1.66 -10.63
N VAL A 14 8.77 -0.98 -11.70
CA VAL A 14 8.96 -1.61 -13.02
C VAL A 14 9.96 -2.76 -12.96
N LYS A 15 11.05 -2.58 -12.20
CA LYS A 15 12.06 -3.61 -11.98
C LYS A 15 11.55 -4.75 -11.09
N ASP A 16 10.97 -4.41 -9.95
CA ASP A 16 10.56 -5.39 -8.92
C ASP A 16 9.38 -6.26 -9.41
N LEU A 17 8.54 -5.72 -10.30
CA LEU A 17 7.45 -6.45 -10.96
C LEU A 17 7.86 -7.13 -12.29
N ASP A 18 9.11 -6.94 -12.73
CA ASP A 18 9.66 -7.46 -13.99
C ASP A 18 8.80 -7.11 -15.25
N ILE A 19 8.31 -5.87 -15.30
CA ILE A 19 7.42 -5.37 -16.37
C ILE A 19 8.10 -4.40 -17.35
N LYS A 20 9.43 -4.27 -17.27
CA LYS A 20 10.22 -3.30 -18.06
C LYS A 20 10.03 -3.41 -19.58
N ASP A 21 9.71 -4.61 -20.06
CA ASP A 21 9.59 -4.90 -21.50
C ASP A 21 8.16 -4.64 -22.02
N LEU A 22 7.22 -4.30 -21.13
CA LEU A 22 5.86 -3.93 -21.51
C LEU A 22 5.78 -2.47 -21.98
N PRO A 23 4.79 -2.11 -22.82
CA PRO A 23 4.49 -0.72 -23.13
C PRO A 23 4.22 0.09 -21.86
N GLU A 24 4.59 1.37 -21.85
CA GLU A 24 4.39 2.28 -20.70
C GLU A 24 2.94 2.30 -20.19
N SER A 25 1.96 2.30 -21.08
CA SER A 25 0.54 2.24 -20.69
C SER A 25 0.16 0.95 -19.96
N ALA A 26 0.77 -0.18 -20.33
CA ALA A 26 0.58 -1.45 -19.64
C ALA A 26 1.33 -1.48 -18.29
N GLN A 27 2.53 -0.89 -18.23
CA GLN A 27 3.26 -0.73 -16.98
C GLN A 27 2.46 0.09 -15.97
N ASP A 28 1.90 1.22 -16.40
CA ASP A 28 1.13 2.12 -15.54
C ASP A 28 -0.17 1.45 -15.04
N LEU A 29 -0.84 0.67 -15.89
CA LEU A 29 -2.00 -0.15 -15.50
C LEU A 29 -1.66 -1.15 -14.41
N ILE A 30 -0.57 -1.91 -14.60
CA ILE A 30 -0.12 -2.92 -13.64
C ILE A 30 0.29 -2.26 -12.32
N ILE A 31 1.09 -1.19 -12.37
CA ILE A 31 1.52 -0.45 -11.19
C ILE A 31 0.31 0.10 -10.43
N GLY A 32 -0.68 0.66 -11.13
CA GLY A 32 -1.92 1.14 -10.53
C GLY A 32 -2.69 0.02 -9.82
N GLN A 33 -2.84 -1.14 -10.47
CA GLN A 33 -3.55 -2.28 -9.91
C GLN A 33 -2.84 -2.86 -8.67
N VAL A 34 -1.53 -3.02 -8.74
CA VAL A 34 -0.71 -3.49 -7.61
C VAL A 34 -0.79 -2.51 -6.44
N THR A 35 -0.64 -1.22 -6.70
CA THR A 35 -0.71 -0.19 -5.65
C THR A 35 -2.08 -0.15 -4.98
N SER A 36 -3.16 -0.30 -5.77
CA SER A 36 -4.53 -0.42 -5.24
C SER A 36 -4.69 -1.64 -4.34
N ASN A 37 -4.18 -2.79 -4.78
CA ASN A 37 -4.23 -4.03 -3.99
C ASN A 37 -3.43 -3.91 -2.68
N VAL A 38 -2.25 -3.30 -2.72
CA VAL A 38 -1.44 -3.02 -1.52
C VAL A 38 -2.23 -2.16 -0.54
N LEU A 39 -2.83 -1.06 -1.01
CA LEU A 39 -3.62 -0.17 -0.15
C LEU A 39 -4.81 -0.91 0.48
N LEU A 40 -5.57 -1.67 -0.31
CA LEU A 40 -6.69 -2.47 0.20
C LEU A 40 -6.25 -3.51 1.24
N ALA A 41 -5.12 -4.17 1.01
CA ALA A 41 -4.56 -5.14 1.95
C ALA A 41 -4.12 -4.49 3.26
N ILE A 42 -3.45 -3.32 3.19
CA ILE A 42 -3.05 -2.55 4.37
C ILE A 42 -4.29 -2.12 5.16
N THR A 43 -5.32 -1.58 4.51
CA THR A 43 -6.57 -1.16 5.17
C THR A 43 -7.20 -2.33 5.93
N ARG A 44 -7.35 -3.50 5.30
CA ARG A 44 -7.91 -4.69 5.95
C ARG A 44 -7.04 -5.18 7.12
N ALA A 45 -5.73 -5.22 6.92
CA ALA A 45 -4.79 -5.64 7.96
C ALA A 45 -4.83 -4.69 9.17
N THR A 46 -4.97 -3.40 8.92
CA THR A 46 -5.11 -2.33 9.91
C THR A 46 -6.42 -2.47 10.68
N GLU A 47 -7.56 -2.56 10.00
CA GLU A 47 -8.89 -2.72 10.60
C GLU A 47 -8.97 -3.95 11.52
N SER A 48 -8.33 -5.05 11.13
CA SER A 48 -8.29 -6.27 11.94
C SER A 48 -7.45 -6.17 13.22
N ARG A 49 -6.57 -5.16 13.31
CA ARG A 49 -5.63 -4.96 14.43
C ARG A 49 -5.97 -3.78 15.32
N ILE A 50 -6.90 -2.92 14.91
CA ILE A 50 -7.39 -1.83 15.76
C ILE A 50 -8.15 -2.42 16.95
N PRO A 51 -7.77 -2.08 18.20
CA PRO A 51 -8.49 -2.51 19.39
C PRO A 51 -9.97 -2.08 19.34
N PRO A 52 -10.92 -2.93 19.79
CA PRO A 52 -12.35 -2.57 19.78
C PRO A 52 -12.67 -1.24 20.45
N ALA A 53 -11.96 -0.93 21.56
CA ALA A 53 -12.14 0.31 22.30
C ALA A 53 -11.74 1.58 21.53
N LEU A 54 -10.95 1.44 20.45
CA LEU A 54 -10.45 2.56 19.65
C LEU A 54 -11.14 2.69 18.29
N LYS A 55 -12.11 1.82 17.96
CA LYS A 55 -12.79 1.84 16.64
C LYS A 55 -13.56 3.12 16.37
N ASP A 56 -14.26 3.66 17.38
CA ASP A 56 -15.04 4.90 17.24
C ASP A 56 -14.13 6.13 17.11
N GLU A 57 -12.94 6.09 17.72
CA GLU A 57 -11.93 7.12 17.53
C GLU A 57 -11.32 7.03 16.13
N TYR A 58 -10.99 5.82 15.68
CA TYR A 58 -10.49 5.58 14.32
C TYR A 58 -11.44 6.11 13.26
N ALA A 59 -12.74 5.79 13.36
CA ALA A 59 -13.75 6.25 12.41
C ALA A 59 -13.80 7.78 12.34
N ARG A 60 -13.79 8.47 13.50
CA ARG A 60 -13.78 9.94 13.56
C ARG A 60 -12.52 10.55 12.93
N VAL A 61 -11.36 9.94 13.17
CA VAL A 61 -10.10 10.42 12.58
C VAL A 61 -10.12 10.19 11.06
N GLN A 62 -10.62 9.06 10.57
CA GLN A 62 -10.77 8.83 9.13
C GLN A 62 -11.76 9.80 8.46
N GLU A 63 -12.91 10.05 9.08
CA GLU A 63 -13.93 10.97 8.57
C GLU A 63 -13.43 12.42 8.44
N SER A 64 -12.44 12.80 9.26
CA SER A 64 -11.82 14.13 9.17
C SER A 64 -11.04 14.36 7.87
N GLY A 65 -10.64 13.29 7.18
CA GLY A 65 -9.77 13.35 6.00
C GLY A 65 -8.32 13.75 6.32
N ASP A 66 -7.97 13.96 7.60
CA ASP A 66 -6.61 14.28 8.01
C ASP A 66 -5.73 13.01 7.96
N VAL A 67 -4.96 12.92 6.90
CA VAL A 67 -4.03 11.81 6.64
C VAL A 67 -2.96 11.72 7.72
N ALA A 68 -2.45 12.86 8.20
CA ALA A 68 -1.40 12.89 9.21
C ALA A 68 -1.93 12.43 10.57
N ALA A 69 -3.13 12.87 10.94
CA ALA A 69 -3.81 12.42 12.15
C ALA A 69 -4.15 10.92 12.07
N THR A 70 -4.66 10.46 10.94
CA THR A 70 -4.95 9.02 10.71
C THR A 70 -3.69 8.18 10.87
N GLN A 71 -2.57 8.61 10.27
CA GLN A 71 -1.31 7.90 10.39
C GLN A 71 -0.80 7.87 11.84
N ALA A 72 -0.80 9.00 12.54
CA ALA A 72 -0.37 9.08 13.93
C ALA A 72 -1.22 8.20 14.86
N PHE A 73 -2.54 8.17 14.64
CA PHE A 73 -3.44 7.27 15.36
C PHE A 73 -3.05 5.80 15.13
N LEU A 74 -2.80 5.40 13.89
CA LEU A 74 -2.46 4.01 13.55
C LEU A 74 -1.11 3.58 14.13
N GLU A 75 -0.11 4.45 14.09
CA GLU A 75 1.21 4.22 14.69
C GLU A 75 1.12 4.05 16.22
N HIS A 76 0.20 4.77 16.87
CA HIS A 76 -0.04 4.65 18.30
C HIS A 76 -0.87 3.41 18.67
N ALA A 77 -1.95 3.17 17.93
CA ALA A 77 -2.93 2.11 18.23
C ALA A 77 -2.44 0.71 17.87
N ILE A 78 -1.53 0.58 16.89
CA ILE A 78 -1.03 -0.70 16.39
C ILE A 78 0.48 -0.79 16.65
N PRO A 79 0.92 -1.59 17.64
CA PRO A 79 2.34 -1.83 17.87
C PRO A 79 3.03 -2.40 16.62
N GLY A 80 4.09 -1.73 16.15
CA GLY A 80 4.82 -2.13 14.95
C GLY A 80 4.03 -1.91 13.65
N TYR A 81 3.21 -0.86 13.60
CA TYR A 81 2.44 -0.48 12.41
C TYR A 81 3.31 -0.35 11.14
N ASP A 82 4.52 0.19 11.27
CA ASP A 82 5.53 0.27 10.20
C ASP A 82 5.83 -1.11 9.59
N LYS A 83 6.11 -2.10 10.45
CA LYS A 83 6.40 -3.48 10.03
C LYS A 83 5.17 -4.15 9.42
N LEU A 84 3.97 -3.85 9.94
CA LEU A 84 2.73 -4.35 9.37
C LEU A 84 2.60 -3.87 7.92
N VAL A 85 2.76 -2.57 7.69
CA VAL A 85 2.66 -1.95 6.35
C VAL A 85 3.70 -2.55 5.41
N THR A 86 4.96 -2.67 5.83
CA THR A 86 6.02 -3.31 5.01
C THR A 86 5.68 -4.76 4.65
N ASN A 87 5.36 -5.58 5.65
CA ASN A 87 5.09 -7.01 5.42
C ASN A 87 3.87 -7.24 4.51
N VAL A 88 2.81 -6.45 4.68
CA VAL A 88 1.61 -6.56 3.84
C VAL A 88 1.92 -6.12 2.41
N SER A 89 2.69 -5.04 2.24
CA SER A 89 3.09 -4.54 0.92
C SER A 89 3.95 -5.59 0.19
N GLU A 90 4.95 -6.14 0.85
CA GLU A 90 5.80 -7.20 0.30
C GLU A 90 5.00 -8.45 -0.04
N GLY A 91 4.05 -8.85 0.81
CA GLY A 91 3.15 -9.98 0.56
C GLY A 91 2.36 -9.82 -0.75
N VAL A 92 1.74 -8.67 -0.96
CA VAL A 92 0.97 -8.39 -2.19
C VAL A 92 1.88 -8.37 -3.43
N LEU A 93 3.07 -7.77 -3.33
CA LEU A 93 4.04 -7.75 -4.43
C LEU A 93 4.52 -9.17 -4.79
N LEU A 94 4.80 -10.01 -3.80
CA LEU A 94 5.19 -11.41 -4.00
C LEU A 94 4.06 -12.27 -4.57
N GLU A 95 2.82 -12.02 -4.15
CA GLU A 95 1.65 -12.69 -4.74
C GLU A 95 1.47 -12.31 -6.20
N TYR A 96 1.62 -11.02 -6.53
CA TYR A 96 1.53 -10.54 -7.90
C TYR A 96 2.63 -11.12 -8.79
N ALA A 97 3.88 -11.14 -8.32
CA ALA A 97 5.01 -11.73 -9.06
C ALA A 97 4.85 -13.23 -9.34
N LYS A 98 4.01 -13.95 -8.56
CA LYS A 98 3.69 -15.36 -8.78
C LYS A 98 2.53 -15.58 -9.73
N GLN A 99 1.75 -14.54 -10.06
CA GLN A 99 0.67 -14.62 -11.02
C GLN A 99 1.25 -14.48 -12.43
N PRO A 100 1.02 -15.45 -13.34
CA PRO A 100 1.43 -15.29 -14.72
C PRO A 100 0.69 -14.08 -15.30
N VAL A 101 1.44 -13.07 -15.75
CA VAL A 101 0.89 -11.99 -16.57
C VAL A 101 0.33 -12.67 -17.82
N ALA A 102 -1.00 -12.70 -17.95
CA ALA A 102 -1.64 -13.32 -19.11
C ALA A 102 -1.14 -12.60 -20.37
N ALA A 103 -0.45 -13.37 -21.23
CA ALA A 103 0.08 -12.94 -22.50
C ALA A 103 -1.03 -12.62 -23.51
#